data_AF-A0A453EBR0-F1
#
_entry.id   AF-A0A453EBR0-F1
#
_cell.length_a   1.000
_cell.length_b   1.000
_cell.length_c   1.000
_cell.angle_alpha   90.00
_cell.angle_beta   90.00
_cell.angle_gamma   90.00
#
_symmetry.space_group_name_H-M   'P 1'
#
loop_
_entity.id
_entity.type
_entity.pdbx_description
1 polymer ?
#
loop_
_entity_poly.entity_id
_entity_poly.type
_entity_poly.pdbx_seq_one_letter_code
_entity_poly.pdbx_strand_id
1 'polypeptide(L)'
;MGRRLLLPHTRRLMLFLRPMRYSASATATATAGSLRDPLHVCVVGSGPAGFYTAEKMLKGREGVRVDIIDRLPTPFGLVRSGVAPDHPETKIVVNQFSRVAANPRCSFFGNVTLGSDLSLSELRKTYDVVVLAYGAESDRSFGIPGEDLRGIHSAREFVWWYNGHPDMCNLAPDLTNTDSAVVLGQGNVALDVARILLRCTTELASTDIADYALDALRSSTIRKVYLVGRRGPVQAACTAKELREILGLKNVNVYIKEADLATSPADKEEMRNSRIKRRVYELLSKAATVHQENNDNDRKELHFVFFRKPTKFLPSEDGSTVGAMELEKTLLKDDGATGKQVAVGTGEFEELKCGIVLKSIGYKSLPIEGLSFDKYRGVWYCLLIYSPF
;
A
#
# COMPACT_ATOMS: atom_id res chain seq x y z
N MET A 1 -13.98 -3.32 49.21
CA MET A 1 -15.32 -2.84 48.82
C MET A 1 -15.15 -1.57 47.99
N GLY A 2 -15.47 -1.62 46.70
CA GLY A 2 -15.40 -0.47 45.79
C GLY A 2 -16.03 -0.85 44.47
N ARG A 3 -17.31 -0.55 44.29
CA ARG A 3 -18.14 -0.96 43.16
C ARG A 3 -17.71 -0.25 41.88
N ARG A 4 -17.35 -1.02 40.84
CA ARG A 4 -17.29 -0.55 39.45
C ARG A 4 -18.72 -0.29 38.96
N LEU A 5 -19.02 0.94 38.54
CA LEU A 5 -20.18 1.21 37.70
C LEU A 5 -19.86 0.76 36.26
N LEU A 6 -20.48 -0.33 35.85
CA LEU A 6 -20.61 -0.72 34.44
C LEU A 6 -21.74 0.13 33.85
N LEU A 7 -21.41 1.08 32.98
CA LEU A 7 -22.38 1.76 32.12
C LEU A 7 -22.46 0.98 30.78
N PRO A 8 -23.64 0.50 30.36
CA PRO A 8 -23.79 -0.17 29.09
C PRO A 8 -23.69 0.83 27.92
N HIS A 9 -22.79 0.56 26.97
CA HIS A 9 -22.75 1.25 25.68
C HIS A 9 -23.95 0.83 24.81
N THR A 10 -25.10 1.46 25.03
CA THR A 10 -26.15 1.52 24.01
C THR A 10 -25.70 2.46 22.89
N ARG A 11 -25.23 1.91 21.77
CA ARG A 11 -25.12 2.63 20.49
C ARG A 11 -26.54 2.97 20.04
N ARG A 12 -26.99 4.21 20.32
CA ARG A 12 -28.21 4.76 19.71
C ARG A 12 -27.91 5.08 18.25
N LEU A 13 -28.51 4.32 17.35
CA LEU A 13 -28.63 4.62 15.93
C LEU A 13 -29.47 5.91 15.79
N MET A 14 -28.83 7.06 15.56
CA MET A 14 -29.54 8.26 15.11
C MET A 14 -29.72 8.16 13.59
N LEU A 15 -30.86 7.61 13.17
CA LEU A 15 -31.37 7.78 11.81
C LEU A 15 -31.80 9.24 11.63
N PHE A 16 -30.98 10.07 10.99
CA PHE A 16 -31.45 11.30 10.39
C PHE A 16 -32.16 10.95 9.08
N LEU A 17 -33.44 10.56 9.17
CA LEU A 17 -34.34 10.72 8.03
C LEU A 17 -34.44 12.21 7.75
N ARG A 18 -33.98 12.67 6.58
CA ARG A 18 -34.23 14.06 6.14
C ARG A 18 -35.74 14.32 6.20
N PRO A 19 -36.19 15.48 6.71
CA PRO A 19 -37.60 15.85 6.61
C PRO A 19 -37.95 15.98 5.12
N MET A 20 -38.99 15.27 4.68
CA MET A 20 -39.64 15.52 3.39
C MET A 20 -40.02 17.00 3.34
N ARG A 21 -39.35 17.78 2.49
CA ARG A 21 -39.80 19.12 2.15
C ARG A 21 -41.02 18.95 1.25
N TYR A 22 -42.21 19.16 1.79
CA TYR A 22 -43.37 19.52 0.98
C TYR A 22 -43.06 20.89 0.36
N SER A 23 -42.75 20.91 -0.94
CA SER A 23 -42.66 22.16 -1.69
C SER A 23 -44.08 22.66 -1.94
N ALA A 24 -44.36 23.88 -1.48
CA ALA A 24 -45.56 24.61 -1.84
C ALA A 24 -45.62 24.82 -3.37
N SER A 25 -46.84 24.77 -3.89
CA SER A 25 -47.18 24.88 -5.31
C SER A 25 -46.76 26.24 -5.87
N ALA A 26 -45.93 26.22 -6.91
CA ALA A 26 -45.79 27.32 -7.85
C ALA A 26 -46.06 26.75 -9.24
N THR A 27 -47.18 27.15 -9.83
CA THR A 27 -47.60 26.83 -11.19
C THR A 27 -46.55 27.30 -12.19
N ALA A 28 -45.84 26.35 -12.80
CA ALA A 28 -45.06 26.56 -14.01
C ALA A 28 -45.42 25.45 -15.01
N THR A 29 -45.77 25.89 -16.20
CA THR A 29 -46.19 25.13 -17.38
C THR A 29 -45.34 23.90 -17.66
N ALA A 30 -46.01 22.75 -17.76
CA ALA A 30 -45.44 21.46 -18.06
C ALA A 30 -44.90 21.39 -19.50
N THR A 31 -43.60 21.21 -19.65
CA THR A 31 -43.01 20.53 -20.81
C THR A 31 -42.81 19.06 -20.45
N ALA A 32 -43.52 18.18 -21.14
CA ALA A 32 -43.47 16.74 -20.96
C ALA A 32 -42.14 16.17 -21.50
N GLY A 33 -41.08 16.29 -20.71
CA GLY A 33 -39.93 15.38 -20.76
C GLY A 33 -40.01 14.50 -19.53
N SER A 34 -40.06 13.17 -19.70
CA SER A 34 -40.04 12.18 -18.61
C SER A 34 -38.97 12.53 -17.58
N LEU A 35 -39.37 13.10 -16.43
CA LEU A 35 -38.52 13.32 -15.26
C LEU A 35 -38.20 11.95 -14.67
N ARG A 36 -37.23 11.24 -15.27
CA ARG A 36 -36.60 10.11 -14.59
C ARG A 36 -35.94 10.67 -13.34
N ASP A 37 -36.15 10.03 -12.21
CA ASP A 37 -35.46 10.40 -10.98
C ASP A 37 -33.96 10.54 -11.24
N PRO A 38 -33.30 11.53 -10.62
CA PRO A 38 -31.88 11.77 -10.84
C PRO A 38 -31.10 10.51 -10.49
N LEU A 39 -30.32 10.00 -11.46
CA LEU A 39 -29.48 8.81 -11.29
C LEU A 39 -28.68 8.94 -9.99
N HIS A 40 -28.84 7.95 -9.12
CA HIS A 40 -28.20 7.92 -7.81
C HIS A 40 -27.13 6.84 -7.76
N VAL A 41 -25.88 7.26 -7.59
CA VAL A 41 -24.71 6.39 -7.63
C VAL A 41 -24.10 6.30 -6.23
N CYS A 42 -23.94 5.09 -5.70
CA CYS A 42 -23.12 4.82 -4.53
C CYS A 42 -21.71 4.39 -4.95
N VAL A 43 -20.69 4.99 -4.36
CA VAL A 43 -19.29 4.60 -4.52
C VAL A 43 -18.76 4.09 -3.18
N VAL A 44 -18.33 2.85 -3.13
CA VAL A 44 -17.80 2.21 -1.92
C VAL A 44 -16.28 2.30 -1.92
N GLY A 45 -15.74 3.14 -1.05
CA GLY A 45 -14.32 3.46 -0.95
C GLY A 45 -14.02 4.86 -1.46
N SER A 46 -13.37 5.66 -0.62
CA SER A 46 -13.04 7.07 -0.87
C SER A 46 -11.56 7.27 -1.25
N GLY A 47 -10.91 6.25 -1.79
CA GLY A 47 -9.59 6.36 -2.40
C GLY A 47 -9.63 7.07 -3.77
N PRO A 48 -8.49 7.15 -4.48
CA PRO A 48 -8.42 7.75 -5.81
C PRO A 48 -9.44 7.18 -6.80
N ALA A 49 -9.60 5.86 -6.83
CA ALA A 49 -10.56 5.21 -7.71
C ALA A 49 -11.99 5.73 -7.46
N GLY A 50 -12.41 5.81 -6.20
CA GLY A 50 -13.74 6.29 -5.84
C GLY A 50 -13.95 7.76 -6.19
N PHE A 51 -13.00 8.63 -5.86
CA PHE A 51 -13.11 10.06 -6.18
C PHE A 51 -13.03 10.35 -7.68
N TYR A 52 -12.20 9.64 -8.44
CA TYR A 52 -12.18 9.80 -9.90
C TYR A 52 -13.49 9.31 -10.54
N THR A 53 -14.07 8.21 -10.05
CA THR A 53 -15.41 7.78 -10.47
C THR A 53 -16.45 8.85 -10.17
N ALA A 54 -16.49 9.36 -8.94
CA ALA A 54 -17.43 10.41 -8.55
C ALA A 54 -17.27 11.67 -9.42
N GLU A 55 -16.03 12.12 -9.65
CA GLU A 55 -15.75 13.27 -10.51
C GLU A 55 -16.26 13.06 -11.94
N LYS A 56 -15.99 11.89 -12.53
CA LYS A 56 -16.42 11.57 -13.90
C LYS A 56 -17.93 11.48 -14.01
N MET A 57 -18.63 10.90 -13.03
CA MET A 57 -20.09 10.89 -12.99
C MET A 57 -20.64 12.31 -12.94
N LEU A 58 -20.16 13.14 -12.00
CA LEU A 58 -20.62 14.52 -11.81
C LEU A 58 -20.42 15.41 -13.05
N LYS A 59 -19.32 15.20 -13.80
CA LYS A 59 -19.04 15.92 -15.05
C LYS A 59 -19.82 15.36 -16.24
N GLY A 60 -20.06 14.05 -16.28
CA GLY A 60 -20.63 13.36 -17.44
C GLY A 60 -22.16 13.40 -17.51
N ARG A 61 -22.86 13.65 -16.39
CA ARG A 61 -24.32 13.65 -16.36
C ARG A 61 -24.87 14.76 -15.47
N GLU A 62 -25.73 15.59 -16.04
CA GLU A 62 -26.52 16.55 -15.27
C GLU A 62 -27.53 15.81 -14.38
N GLY A 63 -27.82 16.39 -13.20
CA GLY A 63 -28.77 15.83 -12.24
C GLY A 63 -28.27 14.60 -11.45
N VAL A 64 -27.20 13.90 -11.87
CA VAL A 64 -26.66 12.75 -11.11
C VAL A 64 -26.30 13.15 -9.68
N ARG A 65 -26.58 12.27 -8.73
CA ARG A 65 -26.14 12.36 -7.33
C ARG A 65 -25.17 11.23 -7.02
N VAL A 66 -24.14 11.53 -6.23
CA VAL A 66 -23.11 10.57 -5.85
C VAL A 66 -22.96 10.55 -4.35
N ASP A 67 -23.10 9.37 -3.75
CA ASP A 67 -22.78 9.13 -2.35
C ASP A 67 -21.51 8.30 -2.28
N ILE A 68 -20.49 8.79 -1.58
CA ILE A 68 -19.25 8.06 -1.32
C ILE A 68 -19.31 7.54 0.11
N ILE A 69 -19.25 6.22 0.28
CA ILE A 69 -19.17 5.58 1.60
C ILE A 69 -17.75 5.07 1.84
N ASP A 70 -17.26 5.16 3.08
CA ASP A 70 -15.96 4.62 3.46
C ASP A 70 -15.97 4.08 4.89
N ARG A 71 -15.25 2.98 5.12
CA ARG A 71 -15.12 2.39 6.45
C ARG A 71 -14.37 3.30 7.42
N LEU A 72 -13.46 4.14 6.91
CA LEU A 72 -12.69 5.06 7.72
C LEU A 72 -13.45 6.38 7.89
N PRO A 73 -13.25 7.08 9.01
CA PRO A 73 -13.82 8.41 9.21
C PRO A 73 -13.17 9.46 8.30
N THR A 74 -11.95 9.21 7.83
CA THR A 74 -11.18 10.14 6.98
C THR A 74 -11.12 9.64 5.54
N PRO A 75 -11.39 10.50 4.55
CA PRO A 75 -11.36 10.11 3.14
C PRO A 75 -9.94 10.01 2.56
N PHE A 76 -9.86 9.75 1.25
CA PHE A 76 -8.68 9.77 0.38
C PHE A 76 -7.85 8.47 0.34
N GLY A 77 -8.20 7.48 1.16
CA GLY A 77 -7.58 6.15 1.17
C GLY A 77 -6.05 6.23 1.20
N LEU A 78 -5.39 5.46 0.32
CA LEU A 78 -3.93 5.37 0.28
C LEU A 78 -3.20 6.68 -0.08
N VAL A 79 -3.88 7.73 -0.57
CA VAL A 79 -3.23 9.04 -0.70
C VAL A 79 -2.88 9.61 0.68
N ARG A 80 -3.74 9.35 1.68
CA ARG A 80 -3.50 9.72 3.08
C ARG A 80 -2.64 8.67 3.79
N SER A 81 -3.02 7.40 3.69
CA SER A 81 -2.47 6.34 4.53
C SER A 81 -1.40 5.46 3.88
N GLY A 82 -1.13 5.64 2.59
CA GLY A 82 -0.17 4.84 1.82
C GLY A 82 1.03 5.64 1.34
N VAL A 83 0.78 6.76 0.64
CA VAL A 83 1.84 7.66 0.15
C VAL A 83 2.71 8.09 1.33
N ALA A 84 4.01 7.92 1.18
CA ALA A 84 4.96 8.21 2.24
C ALA A 84 4.88 9.69 2.68
N PRO A 85 5.13 9.99 3.96
CA PRO A 85 5.00 11.34 4.49
C PRO A 85 6.00 12.32 3.88
N ASP A 86 7.11 11.79 3.34
CA ASP A 86 8.12 12.54 2.64
C ASP A 86 7.87 12.71 1.12
N HIS A 87 6.67 12.33 0.65
CA HIS A 87 6.15 12.60 -0.70
C HIS A 87 4.90 13.51 -0.69
N PRO A 88 4.96 14.70 -0.09
CA PRO A 88 3.81 15.60 -0.03
C PRO A 88 3.30 16.02 -1.41
N GLU A 89 4.17 16.06 -2.43
CA GLU A 89 3.81 16.40 -3.80
C GLU A 89 2.82 15.40 -4.42
N THR A 90 2.91 14.13 -4.04
CA THR A 90 1.98 13.09 -4.49
C THR A 90 0.62 13.23 -3.79
N LYS A 91 0.58 13.80 -2.57
CA LYS A 91 -0.66 14.04 -1.81
C LYS A 91 -1.47 15.24 -2.32
N ILE A 92 -0.92 16.08 -3.20
CA ILE A 92 -1.60 17.28 -3.76
C ILE A 92 -2.93 16.94 -4.46
N VAL A 93 -3.08 15.71 -4.98
CA VAL A 93 -4.34 15.25 -5.60
C VAL A 93 -5.55 15.36 -4.66
N VAL A 94 -5.34 15.39 -3.33
CA VAL A 94 -6.39 15.65 -2.34
C VAL A 94 -7.14 16.96 -2.63
N ASN A 95 -6.48 17.99 -3.16
CA ASN A 95 -7.15 19.24 -3.53
C ASN A 95 -8.23 19.04 -4.60
N GLN A 96 -8.00 18.13 -5.55
CA GLN A 96 -9.01 17.76 -6.55
C GLN A 96 -10.16 16.99 -5.91
N PHE A 97 -9.86 16.04 -5.03
CA PHE A 97 -10.87 15.23 -4.35
C PHE A 97 -11.74 16.07 -3.39
N SER A 98 -11.15 17.04 -2.69
CA SER A 98 -11.89 17.99 -1.85
C SER A 98 -12.89 18.82 -2.65
N ARG A 99 -12.55 19.23 -3.88
CA ARG A 99 -13.51 19.92 -4.77
C ARG A 99 -14.66 19.01 -5.20
N VAL A 100 -14.39 17.72 -5.40
CA VAL A 100 -15.43 16.72 -5.71
C VAL A 100 -16.35 16.52 -4.52
N ALA A 101 -15.79 16.37 -3.31
CA ALA A 101 -16.55 16.23 -2.06
C ALA A 101 -17.40 17.46 -1.74
N ALA A 102 -16.93 18.66 -2.09
CA ALA A 102 -17.66 19.91 -1.88
C ALA A 102 -18.78 20.15 -2.90
N ASN A 103 -18.92 19.31 -3.94
CA ASN A 103 -20.00 19.45 -4.90
C ASN A 103 -21.35 19.20 -4.22
N PRO A 104 -22.39 20.04 -4.40
CA PRO A 104 -23.69 19.86 -3.75
C PRO A 104 -24.43 18.57 -4.16
N ARG A 105 -23.98 17.92 -5.24
CA ARG A 105 -24.49 16.61 -5.70
C ARG A 105 -23.65 15.43 -5.20
N CYS A 106 -22.64 15.68 -4.35
CA CYS A 106 -21.77 14.69 -3.75
C CYS A 106 -21.95 14.69 -2.23
N SER A 107 -22.13 13.52 -1.62
CA SER A 107 -22.14 13.36 -0.16
C SER A 107 -21.09 12.33 0.25
N PHE A 108 -20.46 12.53 1.41
CA PHE A 108 -19.50 11.59 1.99
C PHE A 108 -20.01 11.04 3.31
N PHE A 109 -19.94 9.71 3.46
CA PHE A 109 -20.33 8.98 4.66
C PHE A 109 -19.16 8.11 5.11
N GLY A 110 -18.33 8.65 6.01
CA GLY A 110 -17.24 7.89 6.64
C GLY A 110 -17.73 7.06 7.83
N ASN A 111 -16.88 6.14 8.31
CA ASN A 111 -17.19 5.19 9.38
C ASN A 111 -18.38 4.28 9.05
N VAL A 112 -18.46 3.85 7.79
CA VAL A 112 -19.51 2.98 7.25
C VAL A 112 -18.87 1.83 6.47
N THR A 113 -18.94 0.62 7.02
CA THR A 113 -18.24 -0.54 6.50
C THR A 113 -19.20 -1.47 5.75
N LEU A 114 -18.95 -1.64 4.44
CA LEU A 114 -19.67 -2.61 3.62
C LEU A 114 -19.36 -4.05 4.10
N GLY A 115 -20.41 -4.83 4.32
CA GLY A 115 -20.36 -6.20 4.84
C GLY A 115 -20.64 -6.32 6.33
N SER A 116 -20.53 -5.23 7.11
CA SER A 116 -20.86 -5.23 8.54
C SER A 116 -21.96 -4.24 8.92
N ASP A 117 -21.85 -2.97 8.50
CA ASP A 117 -22.83 -1.94 8.83
C ASP A 117 -23.99 -1.93 7.81
N LEU A 118 -23.69 -2.37 6.58
CA LEU A 118 -24.65 -2.52 5.49
C LEU A 118 -24.17 -3.58 4.50
N SER A 119 -25.11 -4.24 3.85
CA SER A 119 -24.85 -5.27 2.84
C SER A 119 -24.84 -4.71 1.42
N LEU A 120 -24.20 -5.43 0.51
CA LEU A 120 -24.24 -5.09 -0.93
C LEU A 120 -25.67 -5.19 -1.49
N SER A 121 -26.51 -6.07 -0.95
CA SER A 121 -27.91 -6.21 -1.34
C SER A 121 -28.71 -4.96 -1.00
N GLU A 122 -28.51 -4.39 0.19
CA GLU A 122 -29.17 -3.14 0.61
C GLU A 122 -28.76 -1.95 -0.27
N LEU A 123 -27.46 -1.83 -0.60
CA LEU A 123 -27.01 -0.80 -1.54
C LEU A 123 -27.67 -0.94 -2.91
N ARG A 124 -27.74 -2.16 -3.46
CA ARG A 124 -28.36 -2.41 -4.78
C ARG A 124 -29.86 -2.15 -4.82
N LYS A 125 -30.55 -2.23 -3.68
CA LYS A 125 -31.98 -1.87 -3.55
C LYS A 125 -32.19 -0.35 -3.42
N THR A 126 -31.17 0.37 -2.95
CA THR A 126 -31.27 1.80 -2.61
C THR A 126 -30.75 2.72 -3.71
N TYR A 127 -29.74 2.26 -4.46
CA TYR A 127 -29.04 3.04 -5.48
C TYR A 127 -29.21 2.40 -6.86
N ASP A 128 -29.29 3.23 -7.90
CA ASP A 128 -29.34 2.76 -9.28
C ASP A 128 -28.04 2.07 -9.71
N VAL A 129 -26.90 2.57 -9.19
CA VAL A 129 -25.56 2.06 -9.50
C VAL A 129 -24.73 2.00 -8.22
N VAL A 130 -24.04 0.88 -8.01
CA VAL A 130 -23.05 0.70 -6.95
C VAL A 130 -21.69 0.43 -7.57
N VAL A 131 -20.71 1.28 -7.28
CA VAL A 131 -19.32 1.13 -7.72
C VAL A 131 -18.45 0.70 -6.55
N LEU A 132 -17.75 -0.41 -6.70
CA LEU A 132 -16.83 -0.92 -5.69
C LEU A 132 -15.41 -0.41 -5.97
N ALA A 133 -14.92 0.47 -5.09
CA ALA A 133 -13.66 1.20 -5.22
C ALA A 133 -12.82 1.17 -3.92
N TYR A 134 -12.96 0.11 -3.12
CA TYR A 134 -12.34 -0.02 -1.79
C TYR A 134 -10.90 -0.57 -1.80
N GLY A 135 -10.32 -0.79 -2.99
CA GLY A 135 -8.90 -1.14 -3.12
C GLY A 135 -8.53 -2.54 -2.63
N ALA A 136 -7.25 -2.70 -2.26
CA ALA A 136 -6.66 -3.96 -1.81
C ALA A 136 -6.05 -3.81 -0.41
N GLU A 137 -6.71 -4.36 0.59
CA GLU A 137 -6.37 -4.15 2.01
C GLU A 137 -5.62 -5.32 2.66
N SER A 138 -5.51 -6.47 1.99
CA SER A 138 -4.85 -7.66 2.55
C SER A 138 -3.47 -7.89 1.93
N ASP A 139 -2.56 -8.45 2.72
CA ASP A 139 -1.20 -8.79 2.29
C ASP A 139 -1.11 -10.21 1.77
N ARG A 140 -0.04 -10.48 1.00
CA ARG A 140 0.34 -11.83 0.63
C ARG A 140 1.21 -12.45 1.73
N SER A 141 0.93 -13.70 2.06
CA SER A 141 1.80 -14.54 2.89
C SER A 141 2.78 -15.31 1.98
N PHE A 142 3.95 -15.62 2.51
CA PHE A 142 4.92 -16.50 1.87
C PHE A 142 4.54 -17.98 2.00
N GLY A 143 3.89 -18.35 3.12
CA GLY A 143 3.57 -19.74 3.45
C GLY A 143 4.82 -20.55 3.78
N ILE A 144 5.86 -19.91 4.33
CA ILE A 144 7.13 -20.55 4.69
C ILE A 144 7.28 -20.70 6.21
N PRO A 145 8.08 -21.66 6.70
CA PRO A 145 8.22 -21.87 8.13
C PRO A 145 8.75 -20.63 8.85
N GLY A 146 8.21 -20.36 10.04
CA GLY A 146 8.61 -19.23 10.89
C GLY A 146 7.98 -17.88 10.54
N GLU A 147 7.06 -17.81 9.56
CA GLU A 147 6.43 -16.54 9.14
C GLU A 147 5.61 -15.84 10.26
N ASP A 148 5.20 -16.59 11.28
CA ASP A 148 4.43 -16.09 12.43
C ASP A 148 5.29 -15.60 13.61
N LEU A 149 6.63 -15.63 13.49
CA LEU A 149 7.54 -15.08 14.51
C LEU A 149 7.34 -13.57 14.70
N ARG A 150 7.51 -13.08 15.93
CA ARG A 150 7.46 -11.63 16.20
C ARG A 150 8.60 -10.91 15.50
N GLY A 151 8.36 -9.66 15.09
CA GLY A 151 9.31 -8.87 14.29
C GLY A 151 9.15 -9.08 12.78
N ILE A 152 8.25 -9.96 12.34
CA ILE A 152 7.85 -10.09 10.94
C ILE A 152 6.54 -9.33 10.73
N HIS A 153 6.58 -8.30 9.90
CA HIS A 153 5.42 -7.47 9.56
C HIS A 153 5.30 -7.38 8.04
N SER A 154 4.11 -7.07 7.53
CA SER A 154 3.99 -6.61 6.14
C SER A 154 4.51 -5.18 6.02
N ALA A 155 5.00 -4.83 4.83
CA ALA A 155 5.40 -3.46 4.55
C ALA A 155 4.21 -2.50 4.64
N ARG A 156 2.99 -2.95 4.28
CA ARG A 156 1.77 -2.15 4.40
C ARG A 156 1.41 -1.84 5.83
N GLU A 157 1.50 -2.81 6.74
CA GLU A 157 1.26 -2.56 8.16
C GLU A 157 2.21 -1.48 8.68
N PHE A 158 3.50 -1.60 8.35
CA PHE A 158 4.51 -0.59 8.70
C PHE A 158 4.22 0.78 8.07
N VAL A 159 3.80 0.82 6.80
CA VAL A 159 3.36 2.05 6.11
C VAL A 159 2.17 2.70 6.80
N TRP A 160 1.15 1.89 7.11
CA TRP A 160 -0.05 2.33 7.80
C TRP A 160 0.27 2.86 9.19
N TRP A 161 1.18 2.20 9.90
CA TRP A 161 1.68 2.65 11.20
C TRP A 161 2.32 4.04 11.12
N TYR A 162 3.32 4.26 10.26
CA TYR A 162 3.95 5.57 10.19
C TYR A 162 3.04 6.66 9.60
N ASN A 163 2.02 6.31 8.83
CA ASN A 163 1.04 7.25 8.27
C ASN A 163 -0.19 7.48 9.16
N GLY A 164 -0.23 6.92 10.39
CA GLY A 164 -1.34 7.21 11.30
C GLY A 164 -2.65 6.48 10.98
N HIS A 165 -2.61 5.36 10.26
CA HIS A 165 -3.81 4.58 9.94
C HIS A 165 -4.40 3.94 11.22
N PRO A 166 -5.71 4.05 11.49
CA PRO A 166 -6.32 3.54 12.72
C PRO A 166 -6.09 2.04 12.98
N ASP A 167 -6.16 1.20 11.95
CA ASP A 167 -5.94 -0.25 12.09
C ASP A 167 -4.51 -0.64 12.52
N MET A 168 -3.53 0.25 12.37
CA MET A 168 -2.11 -0.05 12.63
C MET A 168 -1.44 0.95 13.57
N CYS A 169 -2.21 1.83 14.23
CA CYS A 169 -1.64 2.79 15.17
C CYS A 169 -1.00 2.13 16.40
N ASN A 170 -1.39 0.89 16.72
CA ASN A 170 -0.84 0.09 17.80
C ASN A 170 0.19 -0.94 17.31
N LEU A 171 0.57 -0.92 16.03
CA LEU A 171 1.72 -1.70 15.56
C LEU A 171 2.94 -1.16 16.31
N ALA A 172 3.55 -1.98 17.17
CA ALA A 172 4.72 -1.60 17.94
C ALA A 172 5.95 -2.33 17.38
N PRO A 173 6.45 -1.95 16.18
CA PRO A 173 7.62 -2.59 15.63
C PRO A 173 8.82 -2.31 16.54
N ASP A 174 9.53 -3.35 16.93
CA ASP A 174 10.75 -3.18 17.73
C ASP A 174 11.90 -2.77 16.81
N LEU A 175 12.25 -1.49 16.89
CA LEU A 175 13.35 -0.89 16.13
C LEU A 175 14.63 -0.74 16.96
N THR A 176 14.67 -1.31 18.18
CA THR A 176 15.73 -1.10 19.18
C THR A 176 16.53 -2.35 19.49
N ASN A 177 15.99 -3.54 19.18
CA ASN A 177 16.62 -4.83 19.44
C ASN A 177 17.67 -5.25 18.41
N THR A 178 17.81 -4.51 17.30
CA THR A 178 18.65 -4.89 16.17
C THR A 178 19.20 -3.67 15.44
N ASP A 179 20.31 -3.83 14.75
CA ASP A 179 20.85 -2.81 13.82
C ASP A 179 20.38 -3.02 12.37
N SER A 180 19.69 -4.14 12.09
CA SER A 180 19.45 -4.62 10.72
C SER A 180 17.98 -4.93 10.46
N ALA A 181 17.42 -4.28 9.43
CA ALA A 181 16.08 -4.53 8.92
C ALA A 181 16.12 -5.17 7.53
N VAL A 182 15.28 -6.17 7.28
CA VAL A 182 15.18 -6.81 5.96
C VAL A 182 13.82 -6.49 5.34
N VAL A 183 13.82 -5.93 4.14
CA VAL A 183 12.61 -5.71 3.34
C VAL A 183 12.59 -6.70 2.19
N LEU A 184 11.57 -7.57 2.18
CA LEU A 184 11.40 -8.59 1.14
C LEU A 184 10.61 -8.02 -0.03
N GLY A 185 11.31 -7.65 -1.09
CA GLY A 185 10.75 -6.99 -2.27
C GLY A 185 11.59 -5.79 -2.70
N GLN A 186 11.48 -5.44 -3.98
CA GLN A 186 12.23 -4.33 -4.59
C GLN A 186 11.29 -3.47 -5.46
N GLY A 187 10.09 -3.20 -4.94
CA GLY A 187 9.12 -2.27 -5.50
C GLY A 187 9.16 -0.91 -4.79
N ASN A 188 8.33 0.04 -5.22
CA ASN A 188 8.30 1.38 -4.62
C ASN A 188 8.02 1.34 -3.10
N VAL A 189 7.07 0.53 -2.64
CA VAL A 189 6.76 0.42 -1.20
C VAL A 189 7.98 -0.06 -0.40
N ALA A 190 8.78 -0.98 -0.96
CA ALA A 190 10.00 -1.42 -0.30
C ALA A 190 11.02 -0.27 -0.17
N LEU A 191 11.10 0.59 -1.19
CA LEU A 191 11.94 1.80 -1.15
C LEU A 191 11.40 2.82 -0.14
N ASP A 192 10.08 3.02 -0.07
CA ASP A 192 9.47 3.94 0.90
C ASP A 192 9.79 3.52 2.33
N VAL A 193 9.59 2.24 2.65
CA VAL A 193 9.90 1.67 3.97
C VAL A 193 11.39 1.83 4.29
N ALA A 194 12.28 1.49 3.36
CA ALA A 194 13.71 1.66 3.56
C ALA A 194 14.10 3.13 3.76
N ARG A 195 13.46 4.04 3.00
CA ARG A 195 13.70 5.48 3.10
C ARG A 195 13.26 6.02 4.47
N ILE A 196 12.11 5.60 4.99
CA ILE A 196 11.64 6.00 6.33
C ILE A 196 12.58 5.49 7.44
N LEU A 197 13.07 4.26 7.34
CA LEU A 197 14.04 3.70 8.32
C LEU A 197 15.40 4.41 8.28
N LEU A 198 15.84 4.84 7.10
CA LEU A 198 17.18 5.39 6.89
C LEU A 198 17.24 6.92 7.01
N ARG A 199 16.17 7.64 6.65
CA ARG A 199 16.15 9.11 6.59
C ARG A 199 16.37 9.75 7.97
N CYS A 200 16.91 10.96 7.94
CA CYS A 200 17.13 11.76 9.14
C CYS A 200 15.80 12.11 9.82
N THR A 201 15.70 11.87 11.13
CA THR A 201 14.47 12.11 11.90
C THR A 201 14.11 13.58 12.01
N THR A 202 15.07 14.51 11.89
CA THR A 202 14.79 15.95 11.84
C THR A 202 14.10 16.37 10.54
N GLU A 203 14.43 15.72 9.42
CA GLU A 203 13.73 15.92 8.15
C GLU A 203 12.32 15.33 8.22
N LEU A 204 12.18 14.12 8.77
CA LEU A 204 10.87 13.48 8.96
C LEU A 204 9.96 14.27 9.90
N ALA A 205 10.51 14.94 10.92
CA ALA A 205 9.74 15.78 11.85
C ALA A 205 9.03 16.97 11.17
N SER A 206 9.43 17.33 9.94
CA SER A 206 8.77 18.37 9.14
C SER A 206 7.64 17.85 8.24
N THR A 207 7.40 16.55 8.25
CA THR A 207 6.40 15.87 7.41
C THR A 207 5.11 15.57 8.19
N ASP A 208 4.13 14.93 7.54
CA ASP A 208 2.89 14.49 8.18
C ASP A 208 2.96 13.06 8.78
N ILE A 209 4.18 12.57 9.08
CA ILE A 209 4.39 11.29 9.77
C ILE A 209 3.72 11.30 11.15
N ALA A 210 3.21 10.15 11.59
CA ALA A 210 2.61 10.03 12.92
C ALA A 210 3.65 10.23 14.04
N ASP A 211 3.31 11.05 15.04
CA ASP A 211 4.23 11.42 16.14
C ASP A 211 4.81 10.19 16.86
N TYR A 212 3.99 9.20 17.19
CA TYR A 212 4.45 7.97 17.85
C TYR A 212 5.43 7.16 17.00
N ALA A 213 5.29 7.22 15.66
CA ALA A 213 6.19 6.53 14.75
C ALA A 213 7.51 7.28 14.63
N LEU A 214 7.45 8.62 14.59
CA LEU A 214 8.64 9.47 14.64
C LEU A 214 9.44 9.26 15.94
N ASP A 215 8.76 9.16 17.08
CA ASP A 215 9.41 8.89 18.36
C ASP A 215 10.09 7.51 18.39
N ALA A 216 9.43 6.47 17.88
CA ALA A 216 10.04 5.16 17.71
C ALA A 216 11.26 5.21 16.77
N LEU A 217 11.19 5.98 15.67
CA LEU A 217 12.30 6.16 14.74
C LEU A 217 13.47 6.95 15.36
N ARG A 218 13.22 7.87 16.28
CA ARG A 218 14.27 8.60 17.03
C ARG A 218 15.06 7.68 17.95
N SER A 219 14.41 6.67 18.53
CA SER A 219 15.05 5.65 19.38
C SER A 219 15.60 4.46 18.59
N SER A 220 15.39 4.41 17.27
CA SER A 220 15.78 3.29 16.42
C SER A 220 17.30 3.08 16.40
N THR A 221 17.71 1.82 16.57
CA THR A 221 19.09 1.36 16.42
C THR A 221 19.41 0.90 15.00
N ILE A 222 18.42 0.92 14.08
CA ILE A 222 18.59 0.45 12.70
C ILE A 222 19.64 1.29 11.98
N ARG A 223 20.71 0.60 11.57
CA ARG A 223 21.79 1.13 10.73
C ARG A 223 21.76 0.54 9.33
N LYS A 224 21.29 -0.70 9.16
CA LYS A 224 21.36 -1.44 7.89
C LYS A 224 19.96 -1.83 7.42
N VAL A 225 19.65 -1.55 6.16
CA VAL A 225 18.41 -2.01 5.52
C VAL A 225 18.75 -2.84 4.29
N TYR A 226 18.27 -4.08 4.26
CA TYR A 226 18.47 -5.01 3.14
C TYR A 226 17.21 -5.09 2.28
N LEU A 227 17.28 -4.66 1.03
CA LEU A 227 16.24 -4.81 0.02
C LEU A 227 16.47 -6.11 -0.76
N VAL A 228 15.77 -7.17 -0.36
CA VAL A 228 15.99 -8.52 -0.89
C VAL A 228 15.01 -8.81 -2.03
N GLY A 229 15.55 -9.10 -3.21
CA GLY A 229 14.80 -9.46 -4.40
C GLY A 229 15.13 -10.86 -4.89
N ARG A 230 14.08 -11.65 -5.20
CA ARG A 230 14.23 -12.99 -5.80
C ARG A 230 14.70 -13.00 -7.26
N ARG A 231 14.83 -11.84 -7.90
CA ARG A 231 15.26 -11.71 -9.30
C ARG A 231 16.43 -10.72 -9.38
N GLY A 232 16.92 -10.47 -10.58
CA GLY A 232 18.03 -9.56 -10.83
C GLY A 232 17.62 -8.08 -10.89
N PRO A 233 18.63 -7.19 -11.02
CA PRO A 233 18.45 -5.74 -11.11
C PRO A 233 17.51 -5.28 -12.23
N VAL A 234 17.52 -5.97 -13.37
CA VAL A 234 16.68 -5.64 -14.54
C VAL A 234 15.19 -5.88 -14.27
N GLN A 235 14.86 -6.81 -13.37
CA GLN A 235 13.49 -7.16 -12.99
C GLN A 235 13.02 -6.48 -11.70
N ALA A 236 13.79 -5.53 -11.16
CA ALA A 236 13.36 -4.68 -10.06
C ALA A 236 12.07 -3.93 -10.43
N ALA A 237 11.12 -3.89 -9.50
CA ALA A 237 9.78 -3.35 -9.74
C ALA A 237 9.65 -1.88 -9.35
N CYS A 238 10.70 -1.28 -8.81
CA CYS A 238 10.74 0.12 -8.46
C CYS A 238 10.80 1.01 -9.71
N THR A 239 10.39 2.26 -9.56
CA THR A 239 10.50 3.25 -10.62
C THR A 239 11.79 4.06 -10.49
N ALA A 240 12.24 4.63 -11.61
CA ALA A 240 13.46 5.44 -11.62
C ALA A 240 13.36 6.73 -10.78
N LYS A 241 12.15 7.24 -10.48
CA LYS A 241 11.97 8.40 -9.58
C LYS A 241 12.32 7.97 -8.15
N GLU A 242 11.60 6.99 -7.63
CA GLU A 242 11.77 6.49 -6.26
C GLU A 242 13.18 5.96 -6.01
N LEU A 243 13.77 5.27 -6.99
CA LEU A 243 15.15 4.81 -6.89
C LEU A 243 16.14 5.98 -6.80
N ARG A 244 15.96 7.05 -7.57
CA ARG A 244 16.86 8.22 -7.48
C ARG A 244 16.80 8.89 -6.11
N GLU A 245 15.62 8.94 -5.51
CA GLU A 245 15.45 9.58 -4.21
C GLU A 245 16.14 8.81 -3.09
N ILE A 246 16.00 7.48 -3.06
CA ILE A 246 16.68 6.68 -2.03
C ILE A 246 18.20 6.63 -2.24
N LEU A 247 18.67 6.57 -3.49
CA LEU A 247 20.10 6.65 -3.81
C LEU A 247 20.71 8.04 -3.53
N GLY A 248 19.87 9.08 -3.46
CA GLY A 248 20.27 10.44 -3.15
C GLY A 248 20.20 10.80 -1.67
N LEU A 249 19.89 9.84 -0.77
CA LEU A 249 19.86 10.09 0.66
C LEU A 249 21.24 10.50 1.18
N LYS A 250 21.27 11.56 1.99
CA LYS A 250 22.48 12.00 2.67
C LYS A 250 22.83 11.00 3.78
N ASN A 251 24.13 10.80 4.02
CA ASN A 251 24.65 9.95 5.12
C ASN A 251 24.17 8.49 5.07
N VAL A 252 23.87 7.98 3.87
CA VAL A 252 23.54 6.58 3.61
C VAL A 252 24.51 6.01 2.57
N ASN A 253 25.14 4.88 2.88
CA ASN A 253 25.96 4.13 1.95
C ASN A 253 25.11 3.06 1.24
N VAL A 254 25.22 2.94 -0.08
CA VAL A 254 24.46 2.00 -0.89
C VAL A 254 25.36 0.87 -1.38
N TYR A 255 25.03 -0.36 -1.01
CA TYR A 255 25.78 -1.55 -1.39
C TYR A 255 25.04 -2.34 -2.44
N ILE A 256 25.71 -2.57 -3.58
CA ILE A 256 25.26 -3.40 -4.68
C ILE A 256 26.45 -4.25 -5.11
N LYS A 257 26.29 -5.58 -5.13
CA LYS A 257 27.38 -6.47 -5.57
C LYS A 257 27.56 -6.35 -7.09
N GLU A 258 28.78 -6.10 -7.54
CA GLU A 258 29.09 -6.00 -8.98
C GLU A 258 28.72 -7.28 -9.74
N ALA A 259 28.91 -8.45 -9.11
CA ALA A 259 28.51 -9.73 -9.68
C ALA A 259 27.01 -9.81 -10.00
N ASP A 260 26.15 -9.13 -9.23
CA ASP A 260 24.70 -9.12 -9.46
C ASP A 260 24.30 -8.23 -10.65
N LEU A 261 25.20 -7.36 -11.12
CA LEU A 261 24.98 -6.51 -12.30
C LEU A 261 25.32 -7.20 -13.62
N ALA A 262 25.88 -8.42 -13.59
CA ALA A 262 26.12 -9.18 -14.81
C ALA A 262 24.80 -9.43 -15.56
N THR A 263 24.74 -9.06 -16.84
CA THR A 263 23.53 -9.17 -17.66
C THR A 263 23.60 -10.34 -18.64
N SER A 264 22.53 -11.12 -18.69
CA SER A 264 22.34 -12.16 -19.71
C SER A 264 21.85 -11.56 -21.05
N PRO A 265 21.88 -12.32 -22.16
CA PRO A 265 21.26 -11.90 -23.41
C PRO A 265 19.76 -11.56 -23.27
N ALA A 266 19.02 -12.33 -22.45
CA ALA A 266 17.61 -12.09 -22.17
C ALA A 266 17.40 -10.75 -21.44
N ASP A 267 18.25 -10.43 -20.46
CA ASP A 267 18.19 -9.14 -19.75
C ASP A 267 18.40 -7.95 -20.70
N LYS A 268 19.34 -8.08 -21.65
CA LYS A 268 19.60 -7.06 -22.67
C LYS A 268 18.38 -6.85 -23.57
N GLU A 269 17.68 -7.93 -23.93
CA GLU A 269 16.43 -7.86 -24.69
C GLU A 269 15.30 -7.22 -23.87
N GLU A 270 15.12 -7.59 -22.60
CA GLU A 270 14.13 -6.97 -21.71
C GLU A 270 14.35 -5.45 -21.59
N MET A 271 15.60 -5.01 -21.47
CA MET A 271 15.95 -3.59 -21.41
C MET A 271 15.77 -2.87 -22.75
N ARG A 272 16.03 -3.55 -23.88
CA ARG A 272 15.74 -3.01 -25.22
C ARG A 272 14.24 -2.76 -25.39
N ASN A 273 13.41 -3.68 -24.88
CA ASN A 273 11.96 -3.62 -25.00
C ASN A 273 11.30 -2.73 -23.93
N SER A 274 12.02 -2.34 -22.87
CA SER A 274 11.50 -1.49 -21.80
C SER A 274 12.48 -0.42 -21.36
N ARG A 275 12.21 0.81 -21.78
CA ARG A 275 12.95 2.01 -21.34
C ARG A 275 12.92 2.17 -19.82
N ILE A 276 11.83 1.77 -19.16
CA ILE A 276 11.68 1.85 -17.70
C ILE A 276 12.70 0.93 -17.02
N LYS A 277 12.76 -0.34 -17.43
CA LYS A 277 13.73 -1.31 -16.88
C LYS A 277 15.17 -0.87 -17.13
N ARG A 278 15.47 -0.44 -18.37
CA ARG A 278 16.81 0.06 -18.73
C ARG A 278 17.24 1.21 -17.82
N ARG A 279 16.35 2.17 -17.57
CA ARG A 279 16.65 3.32 -16.72
C ARG A 279 16.90 2.94 -15.26
N VAL A 280 16.14 2.00 -14.72
CA VAL A 280 16.33 1.48 -13.36
C VAL A 280 17.67 0.77 -13.26
N TYR A 281 17.98 -0.10 -14.22
CA TYR A 281 19.27 -0.79 -14.29
C TYR A 281 20.45 0.18 -14.35
N GLU A 282 20.41 1.18 -15.25
CA GLU A 282 21.45 2.21 -15.37
C GLU A 282 21.72 2.93 -14.03
N LEU A 283 20.67 3.21 -13.24
CA LEU A 283 20.82 3.86 -11.93
C LEU A 283 21.46 2.94 -10.91
N LEU A 284 21.07 1.65 -10.86
CA LEU A 284 21.67 0.65 -9.97
C LEU A 284 23.14 0.42 -10.34
N SER A 285 23.46 0.30 -11.63
CA SER A 285 24.85 0.15 -12.09
C SER A 285 25.71 1.35 -11.71
N LYS A 286 25.18 2.57 -11.88
CA LYS A 286 25.90 3.78 -11.47
C LYS A 286 26.10 3.86 -9.95
N ALA A 287 25.10 3.45 -9.16
CA ALA A 287 25.22 3.44 -7.70
C ALA A 287 26.30 2.48 -7.21
N ALA A 288 26.44 1.32 -7.85
CA ALA A 288 27.46 0.34 -7.50
C ALA A 288 28.90 0.88 -7.65
N THR A 289 29.15 1.72 -8.67
CA THR A 289 30.50 2.27 -8.93
C THR A 289 30.88 3.42 -7.99
N VAL A 290 29.91 4.24 -7.58
CA VAL A 290 30.18 5.45 -6.75
C VAL A 290 30.64 5.09 -5.33
N HIS A 291 30.29 3.91 -4.83
CA HIS A 291 30.58 3.53 -3.45
C HIS A 291 32.02 3.09 -3.16
N GLN A 292 32.82 2.81 -4.18
CA GLN A 292 34.22 2.43 -3.95
C GLN A 292 35.08 3.59 -3.40
N GLU A 293 34.59 4.82 -3.41
CA GLU A 293 35.39 6.02 -3.08
C GLU A 293 35.16 6.60 -1.67
N ASN A 294 34.10 6.19 -0.93
CA ASN A 294 33.72 6.82 0.34
C ASN A 294 33.43 5.79 1.46
N ASN A 295 34.49 5.25 2.07
CA ASN A 295 34.38 4.36 3.24
C ASN A 295 34.36 5.14 4.56
N ASP A 296 33.23 5.77 4.85
CA ASP A 296 32.94 6.39 6.15
C ASP A 296 32.08 5.41 6.96
N ASN A 297 32.68 4.77 7.98
CA ASN A 297 32.11 3.64 8.73
C ASN A 297 30.95 4.02 9.68
N ASP A 298 30.64 5.29 9.89
CA ASP A 298 29.58 5.74 10.82
C ASP A 298 28.22 6.00 10.13
N ARG A 299 28.14 5.77 8.82
CA ARG A 299 26.92 6.01 8.03
C ARG A 299 25.97 4.82 8.05
N LYS A 300 24.67 5.10 7.90
CA LYS A 300 23.68 4.05 7.69
C LYS A 300 23.91 3.38 6.33
N GLU A 301 23.43 2.15 6.16
CA GLU A 301 23.68 1.32 4.99
C GLU A 301 22.37 0.84 4.36
N LEU A 302 22.31 0.91 3.02
CA LEU A 302 21.25 0.35 2.20
C LEU A 302 21.86 -0.74 1.31
N HIS A 303 21.45 -1.98 1.49
CA HIS A 303 21.94 -3.11 0.72
C HIS A 303 20.88 -3.56 -0.28
N PHE A 304 21.20 -3.53 -1.58
CA PHE A 304 20.39 -4.25 -2.56
C PHE A 304 20.91 -5.67 -2.70
N VAL A 305 20.09 -6.65 -2.32
CA VAL A 305 20.42 -8.06 -2.39
C VAL A 305 19.57 -8.70 -3.48
N PHE A 306 20.18 -9.04 -4.60
CA PHE A 306 19.49 -9.67 -5.74
C PHE A 306 19.61 -11.18 -5.68
N PHE A 307 18.79 -11.85 -6.49
CA PHE A 307 18.84 -13.30 -6.67
C PHE A 307 18.73 -14.10 -5.36
N ARG A 308 17.87 -13.65 -4.44
CA ARG A 308 17.61 -14.33 -3.16
C ARG A 308 16.13 -14.50 -2.89
N LYS A 309 15.74 -15.73 -2.56
CA LYS A 309 14.36 -16.07 -2.18
C LYS A 309 14.35 -16.55 -0.73
N PRO A 310 13.46 -16.02 0.13
CA PRO A 310 13.31 -16.52 1.50
C PRO A 310 12.73 -17.92 1.50
N THR A 311 13.32 -18.82 2.29
CA THR A 311 12.88 -20.21 2.46
C THR A 311 12.40 -20.51 3.86
N LYS A 312 12.94 -19.85 4.86
CA LYS A 312 12.52 -19.99 6.26
C LYS A 312 12.94 -18.78 7.10
N PHE A 313 12.14 -18.43 8.09
CA PHE A 313 12.52 -17.51 9.16
C PHE A 313 13.03 -18.29 10.37
N LEU A 314 14.15 -17.85 10.93
CA LEU A 314 14.83 -18.48 12.05
C LEU A 314 14.57 -17.66 13.31
N PRO A 315 14.20 -18.31 14.43
CA PRO A 315 13.99 -17.61 15.68
C PRO A 315 15.31 -17.06 16.23
N SER A 316 15.22 -16.01 17.05
CA SER A 316 16.31 -15.53 17.91
C SER A 316 16.65 -16.57 18.98
N GLU A 317 17.71 -16.31 19.75
CA GLU A 317 18.14 -17.20 20.84
C GLU A 317 17.05 -17.42 21.91
N ASP A 318 16.16 -16.44 22.12
CA ASP A 318 15.04 -16.55 23.05
C ASP A 318 13.80 -17.27 22.48
N GLY A 319 13.82 -17.60 21.18
CA GLY A 319 12.75 -18.34 20.51
C GLY A 319 11.50 -17.51 20.16
N SER A 320 11.42 -16.23 20.56
CA SER A 320 10.18 -15.44 20.53
C SER A 320 10.10 -14.47 19.35
N THR A 321 11.23 -14.02 18.83
CA THR A 321 11.36 -13.06 17.73
C THR A 321 12.12 -13.68 16.56
N VAL A 322 12.08 -13.04 15.39
CA VAL A 322 12.98 -13.35 14.28
C VAL A 322 14.41 -12.93 14.65
N GLY A 323 15.38 -13.83 14.47
CA GLY A 323 16.81 -13.55 14.66
C GLY A 323 17.61 -13.61 13.36
N ALA A 324 17.12 -14.40 12.41
CA ALA A 324 17.71 -14.52 11.08
C ALA A 324 16.70 -15.05 10.07
N MET A 325 17.10 -15.07 8.80
CA MET A 325 16.34 -15.65 7.71
C MET A 325 17.26 -16.48 6.83
N GLU A 326 16.77 -17.65 6.43
CA GLU A 326 17.39 -18.48 5.41
C GLU A 326 16.94 -18.01 4.02
N LEU A 327 17.92 -17.76 3.16
CA LEU A 327 17.76 -17.33 1.79
C LEU A 327 18.35 -18.37 0.85
N GLU A 328 17.55 -18.84 -0.12
CA GLU A 328 18.05 -19.64 -1.24
C GLU A 328 18.53 -18.70 -2.35
N LYS A 329 19.72 -18.98 -2.90
CA LYS A 329 20.18 -18.33 -4.12
C LYS A 329 19.30 -18.75 -5.30
N THR A 330 19.03 -17.81 -6.17
CA THR A 330 18.19 -18.05 -7.36
C THR A 330 18.93 -17.71 -8.63
N LEU A 331 18.55 -18.36 -9.73
CA LEU A 331 18.93 -17.97 -11.07
C LEU A 331 17.67 -17.69 -11.90
N LEU A 332 17.81 -16.93 -12.98
CA LEU A 332 16.71 -16.66 -13.89
C LEU A 332 16.67 -17.73 -14.97
N LYS A 333 15.47 -18.26 -15.23
CA LYS A 333 15.16 -19.09 -16.41
C LYS A 333 14.01 -18.47 -17.18
N ASP A 334 13.97 -18.69 -18.48
CA ASP A 334 12.81 -18.32 -19.28
C ASP A 334 11.64 -19.25 -19.00
N ASP A 335 10.50 -18.64 -18.67
CA ASP A 335 9.22 -19.33 -18.62
C ASP A 335 8.74 -19.55 -20.06
N GLY A 336 8.97 -20.75 -20.60
CA GLY A 336 8.61 -21.12 -21.96
C GLY A 336 7.13 -20.93 -22.31
N ALA A 337 6.24 -20.79 -21.31
CA ALA A 337 4.83 -20.50 -21.54
C ALA A 337 4.50 -19.00 -21.65
N THR A 338 5.24 -18.13 -20.97
CA THR A 338 4.95 -16.68 -20.93
C THR A 338 6.03 -15.80 -21.55
N GLY A 339 7.16 -16.38 -21.92
CA GLY A 339 8.34 -15.67 -22.44
C GLY A 339 8.98 -14.72 -21.42
N LYS A 340 8.68 -14.87 -20.12
CA LYS A 340 9.21 -14.02 -19.05
C LYS A 340 10.28 -14.74 -18.24
N GLN A 341 11.28 -14.00 -17.77
CA GLN A 341 12.26 -14.54 -16.83
C GLN A 341 11.65 -14.77 -15.44
N VAL A 342 11.73 -16.01 -14.95
CA VAL A 342 11.30 -16.46 -13.62
C VAL A 342 12.49 -16.90 -12.78
N ALA A 343 12.38 -16.71 -11.46
CA ALA A 343 13.40 -17.11 -10.51
C ALA A 343 13.25 -18.59 -10.15
N VAL A 344 14.34 -19.35 -10.27
CA VAL A 344 14.44 -20.76 -9.89
C VAL A 344 15.54 -20.93 -8.85
N GLY A 345 15.27 -21.69 -7.80
CA GLY A 345 16.23 -21.97 -6.74
C GLY A 345 17.42 -22.79 -7.24
N THR A 346 18.60 -22.53 -6.68
CA THR A 346 19.83 -23.27 -7.01
C THR A 346 20.16 -24.39 -6.01
N GLY A 347 19.43 -24.47 -4.90
CA GLY A 347 19.78 -25.36 -3.77
C GLY A 347 20.96 -24.87 -2.92
N GLU A 348 21.49 -23.67 -3.18
CA GLU A 348 22.48 -23.04 -2.30
C GLU A 348 21.78 -22.09 -1.33
N PHE A 349 22.04 -22.25 -0.03
CA PHE A 349 21.42 -21.48 1.03
C PHE A 349 22.43 -20.59 1.75
N GLU A 350 21.97 -19.43 2.20
CA GLU A 350 22.74 -18.54 3.07
C GLU A 350 21.82 -17.97 4.16
N GLU A 351 22.41 -17.61 5.29
CA GLU A 351 21.71 -17.00 6.40
C GLU A 351 21.97 -15.48 6.42
N LEU A 352 20.91 -14.71 6.64
CA LEU A 352 20.97 -13.27 6.87
C LEU A 352 20.38 -12.95 8.25
N LYS A 353 21.21 -12.45 9.16
CA LYS A 353 20.79 -12.01 10.49
C LYS A 353 19.91 -10.76 10.40
N CYS A 354 18.80 -10.76 11.13
CA CYS A 354 17.87 -9.63 11.19
C CYS A 354 16.95 -9.75 12.41
N GLY A 355 16.65 -8.61 13.05
CA GLY A 355 15.65 -8.55 14.13
C GLY A 355 14.27 -8.05 13.67
N ILE A 356 14.17 -7.57 12.42
CA ILE A 356 12.91 -7.15 11.82
C ILE A 356 12.87 -7.49 10.32
N VAL A 357 11.72 -8.00 9.89
CA VAL A 357 11.43 -8.33 8.49
C VAL A 357 10.14 -7.65 8.03
N LEU A 358 10.20 -6.96 6.89
CA LEU A 358 9.09 -6.25 6.28
C LEU A 358 8.74 -6.86 4.92
N LYS A 359 7.59 -7.53 4.83
CA LYS A 359 7.14 -8.24 3.63
C LYS A 359 6.50 -7.27 2.62
N SER A 360 7.20 -6.96 1.53
CA SER A 360 6.74 -6.07 0.45
C SER A 360 6.48 -6.83 -0.85
N ILE A 361 5.69 -7.91 -0.78
CA ILE A 361 5.43 -8.83 -1.91
C ILE A 361 4.06 -8.63 -2.59
N GLY A 362 3.39 -7.52 -2.30
CA GLY A 362 2.15 -7.08 -2.94
C GLY A 362 0.89 -7.43 -2.15
N TYR A 363 -0.23 -6.89 -2.62
CA TYR A 363 -1.52 -6.87 -1.94
C TYR A 363 -2.57 -7.74 -2.64
N LYS A 364 -3.68 -7.98 -1.95
CA LYS A 364 -4.90 -8.62 -2.45
C LYS A 364 -6.14 -7.88 -1.91
N SER A 365 -7.20 -7.84 -2.71
CA SER A 365 -8.51 -7.34 -2.25
C SER A 365 -9.17 -8.36 -1.33
N LEU A 366 -10.09 -7.91 -0.47
CA LEU A 366 -10.88 -8.80 0.37
C LEU A 366 -12.16 -9.22 -0.36
N PRO A 367 -12.64 -10.46 -0.17
CA PRO A 367 -13.91 -10.87 -0.74
C PRO A 367 -15.09 -10.22 0.00
N ILE A 368 -16.03 -9.66 -0.76
CA ILE A 368 -17.38 -9.30 -0.38
C ILE A 368 -18.34 -10.45 -0.71
N GLU A 369 -19.23 -10.75 0.22
CA GLU A 369 -20.29 -11.74 0.05
C GLU A 369 -21.21 -11.39 -1.15
N GLY A 370 -21.58 -12.40 -1.94
CA GLY A 370 -22.46 -12.23 -3.09
C GLY A 370 -21.77 -11.80 -4.40
N LEU A 371 -20.44 -11.86 -4.47
CA LEU A 371 -19.66 -11.58 -5.68
C LEU A 371 -18.62 -12.69 -5.98
N SER A 372 -18.34 -12.90 -7.27
CA SER A 372 -17.32 -13.85 -7.73
C SER A 372 -15.91 -13.28 -7.60
N PHE A 373 -15.08 -13.90 -6.75
CA PHE A 373 -13.73 -13.44 -6.41
C PHE A 373 -12.63 -14.39 -6.90
N ASP A 374 -11.63 -13.87 -7.62
CA ASP A 374 -10.42 -14.61 -7.97
C ASP A 374 -9.47 -14.64 -6.77
N LYS A 375 -9.48 -15.74 -6.02
CA LYS A 375 -8.62 -15.92 -4.83
C LYS A 375 -7.12 -15.89 -5.16
N TYR A 376 -6.73 -16.28 -6.37
CA TYR A 376 -5.34 -16.33 -6.79
C TYR A 376 -4.81 -14.93 -7.13
N ARG A 377 -5.53 -14.21 -7.98
CA ARG A 377 -5.17 -12.84 -8.38
C ARG A 377 -5.51 -11.79 -7.31
N GLY A 378 -6.46 -12.09 -6.43
CA GLY A 378 -6.92 -11.18 -5.37
C GLY A 378 -7.81 -10.04 -5.90
N VAL A 379 -8.58 -10.30 -6.95
CA VAL A 379 -9.41 -9.30 -7.65
C VAL A 379 -10.79 -9.88 -8.01
N TRP A 380 -11.73 -8.99 -8.33
CA TRP A 380 -13.08 -9.33 -8.75
C TRP A 380 -13.17 -9.71 -10.23
N TYR A 381 -14.06 -10.66 -10.56
CA TYR A 381 -14.49 -10.85 -11.94
C TYR A 381 -15.63 -9.83 -12.24
N CYS A 382 -15.32 -8.84 -13.08
CA CYS A 382 -16.21 -7.79 -13.61
C CYS A 382 -16.47 -6.56 -12.71
N LEU A 383 -16.29 -5.36 -13.29
CA LEU A 383 -16.29 -4.04 -12.62
C LEU A 383 -17.55 -3.19 -12.85
N LEU A 384 -18.57 -3.74 -13.53
CA LEU A 384 -19.87 -3.11 -13.75
C LEU A 384 -20.94 -4.18 -13.57
N ILE A 385 -21.60 -4.17 -12.41
CA ILE A 385 -22.77 -5.03 -12.20
C ILE A 385 -23.98 -4.11 -12.31
N TYR A 386 -24.58 -4.11 -13.50
CA TYR A 386 -25.90 -3.54 -13.70
C TYR A 386 -26.87 -4.23 -12.74
N SER A 387 -27.65 -3.45 -12.00
CA SER A 387 -28.84 -3.97 -11.32
C SER A 387 -29.82 -4.40 -12.43
N PRO A 388 -30.25 -5.67 -12.48
CA PRO A 388 -31.19 -6.12 -13.49
C PRO A 388 -32.61 -5.88 -12.97
N PHE A 389 -33.04 -4.62 -12.81
CA PHE A 389 -34.46 -4.25 -12.75
C PHE A 389 -34.67 -2.84 -13.27
#